data_AF-A0A1Z4GPE4-F1
#
_entry.id   AF-A0A1Z4GPE4-F1
#
_cell.length_a   1.000
_cell.length_b   1.000
_cell.length_c   1.000
_cell.angle_alpha   90.00
_cell.angle_beta   90.00
_cell.angle_gamma   90.00
#
_symmetry.space_group_name_H-M   'P 1'
#
loop_
_entity.id
_entity.type
_entity.pdbx_description
1 polymer ?
#
loop_
_entity_poly.entity_id
_entity_poly.type
_entity_poly.pdbx_seq_one_letter_code
_entity_poly.pdbx_strand_id
1 'polypeptide(L)'
;MAKIQFSRGLDENVLPDVRLTRSRSGDTGTATFIFTNPKILDQGSTEEVTGMYMLDEEGEIITREVKARFVNGKAEALEAVHIMKSVDEWDRFIRFMERFAQANGLEFSKS
;
A
#
# COMPACT_ATOMS: atom_id res chain seq x y z
N MET A 1 -4.54 -4.63 14.72
CA MET A 1 -4.24 -5.40 13.48
C MET A 1 -4.06 -4.44 12.31
N ALA A 2 -2.99 -4.59 11.54
CA ALA A 2 -2.69 -3.71 10.41
C ALA A 2 -3.42 -4.16 9.14
N LYS A 3 -4.03 -3.22 8.41
CA LYS A 3 -4.86 -3.46 7.22
C LYS A 3 -4.65 -2.38 6.17
N ILE A 4 -4.96 -2.70 4.92
CA ILE A 4 -4.95 -1.75 3.81
C ILE A 4 -6.37 -1.64 3.24
N GLN A 5 -6.78 -0.41 2.92
CA GLN A 5 -8.07 -0.11 2.30
C GLN A 5 -7.88 0.83 1.11
N PHE A 6 -8.68 0.67 0.05
CA PHE A 6 -8.73 1.60 -1.09
C PHE A 6 -9.97 2.49 -1.09
N SER A 7 -11.05 2.01 -0.48
CA SER A 7 -12.22 2.79 -0.07
C SER A 7 -12.42 2.60 1.43
N ARG A 8 -12.81 3.66 2.13
CA ARG A 8 -12.96 3.64 3.58
C ARG A 8 -14.00 2.61 3.99
N GLY A 9 -13.60 1.66 4.83
CA GLY A 9 -14.48 0.59 5.32
C GLY A 9 -14.46 -0.70 4.48
N LEU A 10 -13.72 -0.74 3.36
CA LEU A 10 -13.49 -1.97 2.60
C LEU A 10 -12.04 -2.44 2.79
N ASP A 11 -11.87 -3.50 3.58
CA ASP A 11 -10.58 -4.17 3.80
C ASP A 11 -10.15 -4.91 2.52
N GLU A 12 -8.95 -4.59 2.03
CA GLU A 12 -8.34 -5.33 0.93
C GLU A 12 -7.64 -6.58 1.49
N ASN A 13 -7.99 -7.75 0.94
CA ASN A 13 -7.41 -9.03 1.36
C ASN A 13 -6.24 -9.46 0.45
N VAL A 14 -6.10 -8.85 -0.72
CA VAL A 14 -5.00 -9.15 -1.64
C VAL A 14 -3.71 -8.56 -1.10
N LEU A 15 -2.69 -9.40 -0.97
CA LEU A 15 -1.38 -8.97 -0.51
C LEU A 15 -0.61 -8.27 -1.64
N PRO A 16 -0.06 -7.08 -1.39
CA PRO A 16 0.74 -6.37 -2.37
C PRO A 16 2.17 -6.90 -2.44
N ASP A 17 2.78 -6.75 -3.61
CA ASP A 17 4.23 -6.67 -3.71
C ASP A 17 4.67 -5.26 -3.26
N VAL A 18 5.60 -5.20 -2.31
CA VAL A 18 6.03 -3.96 -1.68
C VAL A 18 7.51 -3.71 -1.98
N ARG A 19 7.75 -2.67 -2.77
CA ARG A 19 9.09 -2.19 -3.08
C ARG A 19 9.40 -0.93 -2.28
N LEU A 20 10.43 -1.02 -1.43
CA LEU A 20 10.91 0.12 -0.67
C LEU A 20 12.18 0.69 -1.31
N THR A 21 12.19 1.99 -1.56
CA THR A 21 13.36 2.72 -2.04
C THR A 21 13.66 3.89 -1.11
N ARG A 22 14.94 4.16 -0.90
CA ARG A 22 15.41 5.29 -0.08
C ARG A 22 16.39 6.11 -0.90
N SER A 23 16.29 7.44 -0.81
CA SER A 23 17.25 8.32 -1.46
C SER A 23 18.64 8.15 -0.87
N ARG A 24 19.68 8.46 -1.66
CA ARG A 24 21.08 8.35 -1.22
C ARG A 24 21.39 9.25 -0.02
N SER A 25 20.72 10.38 0.11
CA SER A 25 20.87 11.28 1.25
C SER A 25 20.14 10.79 2.51
N GLY A 26 19.21 9.84 2.35
CA GLY A 26 18.47 9.23 3.46
C GLY A 26 17.25 10.04 3.92
N ASP A 27 17.04 11.22 3.36
CA ASP A 27 15.99 12.18 3.77
C ASP A 27 14.60 11.80 3.25
N THR A 28 14.55 11.05 2.15
CA THR A 28 13.29 10.70 1.48
C THR A 28 13.21 9.22 1.21
N GLY A 29 12.03 8.66 1.47
CA GLY A 29 11.68 7.29 1.21
C GLY A 29 10.52 7.20 0.23
N THR A 30 10.46 6.13 -0.54
CA THR A 30 9.31 5.84 -1.39
C THR A 30 8.98 4.36 -1.28
N ALA A 31 7.76 4.08 -0.85
CA ALA A 31 7.19 2.75 -0.84
C ALA A 31 6.21 2.62 -2.02
N THR A 32 6.47 1.67 -2.89
CA THR A 32 5.59 1.32 -4.01
C THR A 32 4.92 0.00 -3.69
N PHE A 33 3.60 -0.01 -3.79
CA PHE A 33 2.76 -1.17 -3.58
C PHE A 33 2.14 -1.57 -4.90
N ILE A 34 2.23 -2.84 -5.26
CA ILE A 34 1.65 -3.39 -6.48
C ILE A 34 0.68 -4.49 -6.06
N PHE A 35 -0.60 -4.24 -6.25
CA PHE A 35 -1.66 -5.22 -6.02
C PHE A 35 -2.04 -5.83 -7.35
N THR A 36 -1.90 -7.15 -7.48
CA THR A 36 -2.30 -7.87 -8.69
C THR A 36 -3.71 -8.42 -8.48
N ASN A 37 -4.64 -8.04 -9.34
CA ASN A 37 -6.07 -8.35 -9.26
C ASN A 37 -6.67 -8.05 -7.87
N PRO A 38 -6.57 -6.81 -7.36
CA PRO A 38 -7.20 -6.43 -6.09
C PRO A 38 -8.72 -6.48 -6.19
N LYS A 39 -9.39 -6.78 -5.07
CA LYS A 39 -10.86 -6.89 -5.04
C LYS A 39 -11.57 -5.60 -5.39
N ILE A 40 -10.95 -4.45 -5.10
CA ILE A 40 -11.52 -3.15 -5.45
C ILE A 40 -11.73 -2.97 -6.96
N LEU A 41 -11.00 -3.72 -7.81
CA LEU A 41 -11.13 -3.69 -9.27
C LEU A 41 -12.10 -4.76 -9.81
N ASP A 42 -12.68 -5.62 -8.97
CA ASP A 42 -13.67 -6.60 -9.43
C ASP A 42 -14.89 -5.88 -10.01
N GLN A 43 -15.48 -6.46 -11.06
CA GLN A 43 -16.59 -5.86 -11.84
C GLN A 43 -17.85 -5.54 -11.03
N GLY A 44 -17.96 -6.01 -9.79
CA GLY A 44 -19.05 -5.70 -8.85
C GLY A 44 -18.77 -4.55 -7.89
N SER A 45 -17.56 -3.97 -7.90
CA SER A 45 -17.19 -2.88 -7.01
C SER A 45 -17.74 -1.56 -7.56
N THR A 46 -18.67 -0.95 -6.85
CA THR A 46 -19.20 0.41 -7.14
C THR A 46 -18.38 1.51 -6.48
N GLU A 47 -17.35 1.12 -5.72
CA GLU A 47 -16.54 2.02 -4.90
C GLU A 47 -15.40 2.61 -5.73
N GLU A 48 -15.26 3.94 -5.66
CA GLU A 48 -14.17 4.65 -6.33
C GLU A 48 -12.88 4.60 -5.49
N VAL A 49 -11.75 4.33 -6.14
CA VAL A 49 -10.44 4.37 -5.49
C VAL A 49 -10.05 5.84 -5.27
N THR A 50 -10.27 6.34 -4.06
CA THR A 50 -9.92 7.73 -3.68
C THR A 50 -8.49 7.86 -3.14
N GLY A 51 -7.87 6.75 -2.77
CA GLY A 51 -6.53 6.67 -2.21
C GLY A 51 -6.26 5.29 -1.64
N MET A 52 -5.13 5.14 -0.96
CA MET A 52 -4.79 3.97 -0.17
C MET A 52 -4.62 4.39 1.29
N TYR A 53 -5.31 3.69 2.17
CA TYR A 53 -5.33 3.90 3.61
C TYR A 53 -4.67 2.70 4.28
N MET A 54 -3.58 2.95 4.99
CA MET A 54 -2.84 1.98 5.79
C MET A 54 -3.23 2.19 7.25
N LEU A 55 -4.03 1.28 7.78
CA LEU A 55 -4.63 1.39 9.11
C LEU A 55 -3.93 0.43 10.08
N ASP A 56 -3.50 0.93 11.23
CA ASP A 56 -3.04 0.10 12.33
C ASP A 56 -3.50 0.66 13.70
N GLU A 57 -2.93 0.14 14.78
CA GLU A 57 -3.25 0.55 16.15
C GLU A 57 -2.69 1.93 16.54
N GLU A 58 -1.70 2.44 15.80
CA GLU A 58 -1.11 3.77 16.01
C GLU A 58 -1.84 4.87 15.22
N GLY A 59 -2.68 4.51 14.25
CA GLY A 59 -3.48 5.44 13.47
C GLY A 59 -3.58 5.06 11.99
N GLU A 60 -3.68 6.07 11.13
CA GLU A 60 -3.81 5.91 9.69
C GLU A 60 -2.68 6.62 8.93
N ILE A 61 -2.13 5.95 7.92
CA ILE A 61 -1.24 6.55 6.92
C ILE A 61 -1.99 6.57 5.60
N ILE A 62 -2.06 7.74 4.96
CA ILE A 62 -2.85 7.94 3.74
C ILE A 62 -1.91 8.24 2.59
N THR A 63 -2.16 7.64 1.43
CA THR A 63 -1.63 8.12 0.16
C THR A 63 -2.74 8.30 -0.87
N ARG A 64 -2.62 9.34 -1.68
CA ARG A 64 -3.54 9.64 -2.79
C ARG A 64 -2.96 9.24 -4.14
N GLU A 65 -1.68 8.90 -4.18
CA GLU A 65 -0.99 8.48 -5.40
C GLU A 65 -1.32 7.00 -5.66
N VAL A 66 -2.46 6.76 -6.28
CA VAL A 66 -2.92 5.42 -6.67
C VAL A 66 -3.27 5.41 -8.15
N LYS A 67 -2.76 4.43 -8.88
CA LYS A 67 -2.87 4.30 -10.33
C LYS A 67 -3.28 2.89 -10.70
N ALA A 68 -4.33 2.76 -11.50
CA ALA A 68 -4.71 1.48 -12.08
C ALA A 68 -3.78 1.17 -13.27
N ARG A 69 -3.29 -0.07 -13.33
CA ARG A 69 -2.52 -0.62 -14.43
C ARG A 69 -3.44 -1.46 -15.29
N PHE A 70 -3.50 -1.09 -16.57
CA PHE A 70 -4.31 -1.75 -17.57
C PHE A 70 -3.47 -2.66 -18.45
N VAL A 71 -3.94 -3.88 -18.68
CA VAL A 71 -3.37 -4.83 -19.63
C VAL A 71 -4.50 -5.23 -20.58
N ASN A 72 -4.30 -5.00 -21.88
CA ASN A 72 -5.30 -5.30 -22.92
C ASN A 72 -6.70 -4.66 -22.65
N GLY A 73 -6.73 -3.45 -22.07
CA GLY A 73 -7.97 -2.72 -21.79
C GLY A 73 -8.72 -3.18 -20.53
N LYS A 74 -8.17 -4.13 -19.76
CA LYS A 74 -8.68 -4.55 -18.46
C LYS A 74 -7.78 -4.03 -17.34
N ALA A 75 -8.37 -3.52 -16.26
CA ALA A 75 -7.63 -3.15 -15.07
C ALA A 75 -7.19 -4.44 -14.36
N GLU A 76 -5.90 -4.74 -14.37
CA GLU A 76 -5.35 -6.00 -13.80
C GLU A 76 -4.54 -5.76 -12.53
N ALA A 77 -4.02 -4.55 -12.33
CA ALA A 77 -3.26 -4.24 -11.14
C ALA A 77 -3.52 -2.81 -10.67
N LEU A 78 -3.24 -2.57 -9.40
CA LEU A 78 -3.31 -1.27 -8.78
C LEU A 78 -1.96 -0.96 -8.16
N GLU A 79 -1.36 0.14 -8.57
CA GLU A 79 -0.10 0.64 -8.05
C GLU A 79 -0.38 1.81 -7.13
N ALA A 80 0.09 1.72 -5.88
CA ALA A 80 0.02 2.83 -4.93
C ALA A 80 1.43 3.24 -4.53
N VAL A 81 1.68 4.55 -4.47
CA VAL A 81 2.99 5.11 -4.10
C VAL A 81 2.83 5.94 -2.85
N HIS A 82 3.61 5.64 -1.82
CA HIS A 82 3.68 6.46 -0.60
C HIS A 82 5.06 7.10 -0.50
N ILE A 83 5.09 8.44 -0.48
CA ILE A 83 6.31 9.24 -0.39
C ILE A 83 6.46 9.69 1.05
N MET A 84 7.58 9.31 1.66
CA MET A 84 7.99 9.71 3.00
C MET A 84 9.04 10.81 2.88
N LYS A 85 8.81 11.95 3.54
CA LYS A 85 9.65 13.16 3.47
C LYS A 85 10.46 13.41 4.74
N SER A 86 10.26 12.59 5.77
CA SER A 86 10.99 12.69 7.03
C SER A 86 11.37 11.30 7.56
N VAL A 87 12.33 11.30 8.49
CA VAL A 87 12.73 10.08 9.22
C VAL A 87 11.59 9.58 10.10
N ASP A 88 10.80 10.47 10.69
CA ASP A 88 9.65 10.08 11.52
C ASP A 88 8.56 9.36 10.71
N GLU A 89 8.28 9.83 9.49
CA GLU A 89 7.34 9.17 8.57
C GLU A 89 7.87 7.79 8.16
N TRP A 90 9.17 7.69 7.92
CA TRP A 90 9.83 6.42 7.61
C TRP A 90 9.71 5.42 8.76
N ASP A 91 10.08 5.81 9.98
CA ASP A 91 10.01 4.93 11.15
C ASP A 91 8.56 4.54 11.48
N ARG A 92 7.61 5.43 11.22
CA ARG A 92 6.17 5.14 11.35
C ARG A 92 5.70 4.12 10.31
N PHE A 93 6.16 4.25 9.07
CA PHE A 93 5.86 3.33 7.98
C PHE A 93 6.45 1.94 8.20
N ILE A 94 7.70 1.86 8.65
CA ILE A 94 8.35 0.57 8.97
C ILE A 94 7.56 -0.17 10.05
N ARG A 95 7.14 0.52 11.12
CA ARG A 95 6.30 -0.08 12.17
C ARG A 95 4.95 -0.59 11.65
N PHE A 96 4.31 0.15 10.75
CA PHE A 96 3.09 -0.32 10.08
C PHE A 96 3.37 -1.60 9.29
N MET A 97 4.43 -1.59 8.49
CA MET A 97 4.79 -2.70 7.63
C MET A 97 5.19 -3.98 8.39
N GLU A 98 5.90 -3.86 9.51
CA GLU A 98 6.23 -4.99 10.39
C GLU A 98 4.96 -5.65 10.94
N ARG A 99 3.99 -4.84 11.40
CA ARG A 99 2.69 -5.36 11.87
C ARG A 99 1.87 -5.96 10.75
N PHE A 100 1.86 -5.32 9.58
CA PHE A 100 1.14 -5.82 8.41
C PHE A 100 1.71 -7.16 7.94
N ALA A 101 3.04 -7.28 7.90
CA ALA A 101 3.72 -8.52 7.56
C ALA A 101 3.46 -9.63 8.58
N GLN A 102 3.52 -9.32 9.89
CA GLN A 102 3.21 -10.28 10.95
C GLN A 102 1.76 -10.78 10.87
N ALA A 103 0.80 -9.89 10.59
CA ALA A 103 -0.62 -10.25 10.49
C ALA A 103 -0.94 -11.09 9.25
N ASN A 104 -0.20 -10.88 8.15
CA ASN A 104 -0.47 -11.53 6.86
C ASN A 104 0.54 -12.63 6.49
N GLY A 105 1.49 -12.94 7.37
CA GLY A 105 2.52 -13.95 7.13
C GLY A 105 3.47 -13.61 5.97
N LEU A 106 3.68 -12.32 5.69
CA LEU A 106 4.62 -11.89 4.64
C LEU A 106 6.06 -12.01 5.15
N GLU A 107 6.90 -12.74 4.41
CA GLU A 107 8.34 -12.73 4.65
C GLU A 107 8.98 -11.51 3.97
N PHE A 108 9.65 -10.68 4.76
CA PHE A 108 10.46 -9.58 4.25
C PHE A 108 11.71 -10.13 3.53
N SER A 109 11.63 -10.25 2.21
CA SER A 109 12.81 -10.51 1.39
C SER A 109 13.58 -9.21 1.18
N LYS A 110 14.56 -8.95 2.04
CA LYS A 110 15.50 -7.84 1.87
C LYS A 110 16.60 -8.27 0.89
N SER A 111 16.43 -7.95 -0.39
CA SER A 111 17.47 -8.14 -1.43
C SER A 111 18.32 -6.89 -1.61
#